data_AF-A0A3B5M2E6-F1
#
_entry.id   AF-A0A3B5M2E6-F1
#
_cell.length_a   1.000
_cell.length_b   1.000
_cell.length_c   1.000
_cell.angle_alpha   90.00
_cell.angle_beta   90.00
_cell.angle_gamma   90.00
#
_symmetry.space_group_name_H-M   'P 1'
#
loop_
_entity.id
_entity.type
_entity.pdbx_description
1 polymer ?
#
loop_
_entity_poly.entity_id
_entity_poly.type
_entity_poly.pdbx_seq_one_letter_code
_entity_poly.pdbx_strand_id
1 'polypeptide(L)'
;MTKEDVSEPAEGDAVLGCFTRNAPHQRVVIHQVASAPRPSDCEFSFFDPSEPQCREILQDPNTTIPELFAVLRQWVPQVQKNIDVIGIEILKRGCGVNDRDGLTDMSLLHYCCKAGAPGIGDAETAASFARQLLALGADPNLRSRWTNMRALHYAAYFDVPQLVGVVLQASQPGEVDATCSDFEFGTALHIAASNLCTSAVKRLLELGANPAFRVWFFFLSFLFCIITHQQT
;
A
#
# COMPACT_ATOMS: atom_id res chain seq x y z
N MET A 1 -37.33 31.04 22.79
CA MET A 1 -35.98 31.33 22.28
C MET A 1 -35.01 30.96 23.38
N THR A 2 -34.16 29.96 23.27
CA THR A 2 -33.26 29.62 22.14
C THR A 2 -33.25 28.10 21.87
N LYS A 3 -33.30 27.74 20.58
CA LYS A 3 -32.89 26.43 20.05
C LYS A 3 -31.42 26.54 19.68
N GLU A 4 -30.68 25.43 19.80
CA GLU A 4 -29.42 25.05 19.12
C GLU A 4 -28.74 23.97 20.00
N ASP A 5 -28.13 22.90 19.52
CA ASP A 5 -28.03 22.32 18.18
C ASP A 5 -27.52 20.88 18.42
N VAL A 6 -28.22 19.85 17.94
CA VAL A 6 -27.75 18.45 18.03
C VAL A 6 -27.06 18.15 16.72
N SER A 7 -25.73 18.14 16.75
CA SER A 7 -24.89 17.80 15.61
C SER A 7 -25.08 16.32 15.28
N GLU A 8 -25.56 16.02 14.07
CA GLU A 8 -25.59 14.66 13.53
C GLU A 8 -24.17 14.17 13.23
N PRO A 9 -23.84 12.89 13.50
CA PRO A 9 -22.57 12.33 13.07
C PRO A 9 -22.61 12.00 11.57
N ALA A 10 -21.55 12.39 10.88
CA ALA A 10 -21.34 12.22 9.45
C ALA A 10 -21.40 10.74 9.00
N GLU A 11 -21.98 10.51 7.82
CA GLU A 11 -22.19 9.22 7.12
C GLU A 11 -20.93 8.43 6.74
N GLY A 12 -19.79 8.61 7.42
CA GLY A 12 -18.52 7.96 7.11
C GLY A 12 -18.29 6.59 7.77
N ASP A 13 -19.13 6.18 8.73
CA ASP A 13 -18.84 5.05 9.63
C ASP A 13 -19.57 3.73 9.26
N ALA A 14 -20.47 3.76 8.27
CA ALA A 14 -21.34 2.62 7.96
C ALA A 14 -20.64 1.46 7.24
N VAL A 15 -19.46 1.68 6.64
CA VAL A 15 -18.73 0.66 5.85
C VAL A 15 -17.96 -0.32 6.75
N LEU A 16 -17.64 0.07 8.00
CA LEU A 16 -16.84 -0.71 8.94
C LEU A 16 -17.60 -1.88 9.59
N GLY A 17 -18.93 -1.84 9.64
CA GLY A 17 -19.75 -2.81 10.37
C GLY A 17 -19.81 -4.23 9.76
N CYS A 18 -19.30 -4.42 8.54
CA CYS A 18 -19.44 -5.68 7.77
C CYS A 18 -18.15 -6.52 7.72
N PHE A 19 -16.98 -5.94 7.98
CA PHE A 19 -15.72 -6.67 7.86
C PHE A 19 -15.44 -7.45 9.15
N THR A 20 -15.54 -8.78 9.06
CA THR A 20 -15.22 -9.65 10.19
C THR A 20 -13.76 -9.44 10.57
N ARG A 21 -13.52 -9.05 11.83
CA ARG A 21 -12.18 -9.00 12.41
C ARG A 21 -11.62 -10.42 12.33
N ASN A 22 -10.55 -10.61 11.54
CA ASN A 22 -10.03 -11.94 11.24
C ASN A 22 -9.89 -12.77 12.52
N ALA A 23 -10.53 -13.93 12.55
CA ALA A 23 -10.33 -14.90 13.62
C ALA A 23 -8.85 -15.32 13.62
N PRO A 24 -8.23 -15.58 14.79
CA PRO A 24 -6.79 -15.89 14.92
C PRO A 24 -6.33 -17.16 14.18
N HIS A 25 -7.22 -17.86 13.48
CA HIS A 25 -6.97 -19.10 12.74
C HIS A 25 -7.31 -19.03 11.25
N GLN A 26 -7.63 -17.86 10.69
CA GLN A 26 -7.87 -17.76 9.26
C GLN A 26 -6.55 -17.90 8.50
N ARG A 27 -6.44 -18.97 7.71
CA ARG A 27 -5.26 -19.29 6.92
C ARG A 27 -5.09 -18.24 5.83
N VAL A 28 -3.92 -17.59 5.79
CA VAL A 28 -3.54 -16.67 4.71
C VAL A 28 -3.61 -17.39 3.37
N VAL A 29 -4.35 -16.82 2.42
CA VAL A 29 -4.52 -17.36 1.07
C VAL A 29 -3.60 -16.60 0.10
N ILE A 30 -2.94 -17.36 -0.79
CA ILE A 30 -2.32 -16.82 -1.99
C ILE A 30 -3.30 -17.09 -3.13
N HIS A 31 -3.88 -16.02 -3.67
CA HIS A 31 -4.88 -16.11 -4.74
C HIS A 31 -4.22 -16.58 -6.04
N GLN A 32 -4.98 -17.24 -6.92
CA GLN A 32 -4.43 -17.67 -8.21
C GLN A 32 -4.13 -16.46 -9.11
N VAL A 33 -3.30 -16.68 -10.14
CA VAL A 33 -3.05 -15.63 -11.14
C VAL A 33 -4.24 -15.56 -12.10
N ALA A 34 -4.82 -14.37 -12.23
CA ALA A 34 -5.79 -14.05 -13.27
C ALA A 34 -5.35 -12.83 -14.08
N SER A 35 -6.04 -12.61 -15.20
CA SER A 35 -5.96 -11.40 -16.02
C SER A 35 -6.93 -10.35 -15.50
N ALA A 36 -6.64 -9.07 -15.75
CA ALA A 36 -7.59 -8.01 -15.42
C ALA A 36 -8.85 -8.17 -16.29
N PRO A 37 -10.05 -8.10 -15.68
CA PRO A 37 -11.30 -8.17 -16.42
C PRO A 37 -11.39 -6.94 -17.33
N ARG A 38 -11.95 -7.12 -18.52
CA ARG A 38 -12.07 -6.06 -19.52
C ARG A 38 -13.52 -5.95 -20.00
N PRO A 39 -14.06 -4.73 -20.14
CA PRO A 39 -15.32 -4.54 -20.83
C PRO A 39 -15.22 -5.00 -22.29
N SER A 40 -16.32 -5.54 -22.82
CA SER A 40 -16.41 -6.09 -24.18
C SER A 40 -16.12 -5.05 -25.28
N ASP A 41 -16.45 -3.77 -25.02
CA ASP A 41 -16.48 -2.71 -26.03
C ASP A 41 -15.53 -1.54 -25.73
N CYS A 42 -14.54 -1.71 -24.84
CA CYS A 42 -13.65 -0.62 -24.45
C CYS A 42 -12.51 -0.42 -25.47
N GLU A 43 -12.36 0.80 -26.00
CA GLU A 43 -11.23 1.19 -26.86
C GLU A 43 -9.90 1.31 -26.10
N PHE A 44 -9.94 1.46 -24.76
CA PHE A 44 -8.76 1.69 -23.94
C PHE A 44 -8.21 0.39 -23.35
N SER A 45 -6.89 0.34 -23.15
CA SER A 45 -6.16 -0.83 -22.67
C SER A 45 -6.11 -0.98 -21.15
N PHE A 46 -6.66 -0.02 -20.40
CA PHE A 46 -6.53 0.07 -18.94
C PHE A 46 -7.88 0.16 -18.24
N PHE A 47 -7.91 -0.28 -16.99
CA PHE A 47 -9.12 -0.30 -16.16
C PHE A 47 -9.36 1.07 -15.52
N ASP A 48 -10.56 1.63 -15.68
CA ASP A 48 -10.91 2.93 -15.11
C ASP A 48 -12.17 2.84 -14.23
N PRO A 49 -12.04 2.85 -12.89
CA PRO A 49 -13.17 2.82 -11.97
C PRO A 49 -14.16 3.99 -12.09
N SER A 50 -13.84 5.04 -12.86
CA SER A 50 -14.78 6.12 -13.15
C SER A 50 -15.74 5.80 -14.31
N GLU A 51 -15.36 4.87 -15.19
CA GLU A 51 -16.16 4.47 -16.35
C GLU A 51 -17.29 3.50 -15.96
N PRO A 52 -18.52 3.67 -16.48
CA PRO A 52 -19.67 2.84 -16.11
C PRO A 52 -19.42 1.34 -16.27
N GLN A 53 -18.80 0.94 -17.39
CA GLN A 53 -18.54 -0.48 -17.69
C GLN A 53 -17.55 -1.12 -16.72
N CYS A 54 -16.52 -0.37 -16.29
CA CYS A 54 -15.57 -0.87 -15.29
C CYS A 54 -16.21 -0.90 -13.90
N ARG A 55 -17.11 0.05 -13.59
CA ARG A 55 -17.88 0.00 -12.33
C ARG A 55 -18.81 -1.20 -12.26
N GLU A 56 -19.46 -1.55 -13.37
CA GLU A 56 -20.27 -2.78 -13.46
C GLU A 56 -19.42 -4.01 -13.14
N ILE A 57 -18.21 -4.11 -13.71
CA ILE A 57 -17.27 -5.19 -13.40
C ILE A 57 -16.85 -5.18 -11.92
N LEU A 58 -16.53 -4.02 -11.34
CA LEU A 58 -16.18 -3.91 -9.91
C LEU A 58 -17.34 -4.34 -8.99
N GLN A 59 -18.58 -4.09 -9.39
CA GLN A 59 -19.77 -4.39 -8.60
C GLN A 59 -20.33 -5.80 -8.88
N ASP A 60 -19.95 -6.45 -9.98
CA ASP A 60 -20.38 -7.81 -10.30
C ASP A 60 -19.83 -8.80 -9.27
N PRO A 61 -20.70 -9.48 -8.49
CA PRO A 61 -20.26 -10.47 -7.50
C PRO A 61 -19.49 -11.65 -8.11
N ASN A 62 -19.60 -11.88 -9.43
CA ASN A 62 -18.86 -12.93 -10.12
C ASN A 62 -17.43 -12.54 -10.48
N THR A 63 -17.09 -11.24 -10.48
CA THR A 63 -15.71 -10.79 -10.64
C THR A 63 -14.90 -11.27 -9.45
N THR A 64 -13.86 -12.06 -9.71
CA THR A 64 -13.13 -12.79 -8.68
C THR A 64 -12.05 -11.92 -8.01
N ILE A 65 -11.62 -12.31 -6.80
CA ILE A 65 -10.51 -11.63 -6.10
C ILE A 65 -9.20 -11.60 -6.95
N PRO A 66 -8.76 -12.72 -7.57
CA PRO A 66 -7.64 -12.71 -8.52
C PRO A 66 -7.73 -11.66 -9.64
N GLU A 67 -8.92 -11.47 -10.21
CA GLU A 67 -9.17 -10.51 -11.29
C GLU A 67 -9.04 -9.07 -10.80
N LEU A 68 -9.56 -8.78 -9.60
CA LEU A 68 -9.40 -7.47 -8.98
C LEU A 68 -7.95 -7.20 -8.56
N PHE A 69 -7.20 -8.20 -8.08
CA PHE A 69 -5.75 -8.06 -7.90
C PHE A 69 -5.05 -7.75 -9.22
N ALA A 70 -5.47 -8.37 -10.32
CA ALA A 70 -4.91 -8.08 -11.64
C ALA A 70 -5.20 -6.64 -12.10
N VAL A 71 -6.32 -6.03 -11.68
CA VAL A 71 -6.56 -4.59 -11.85
C VAL A 71 -5.51 -3.78 -11.07
N LEU A 72 -5.30 -4.07 -9.78
CA LEU A 72 -4.34 -3.35 -8.92
C LEU A 72 -2.88 -3.41 -9.41
N ARG A 73 -2.53 -4.42 -10.22
CA ARG A 73 -1.21 -4.52 -10.86
C ARG A 73 -0.95 -3.39 -11.86
N GLN A 74 -1.98 -2.85 -12.52
CA GLN A 74 -1.82 -1.82 -13.55
C GLN A 74 -1.24 -0.52 -12.96
N TRP A 75 -0.20 0.02 -13.60
CA TRP A 75 0.45 1.28 -13.18
C TRP A 75 -0.13 2.47 -13.95
N VAL A 76 -1.40 2.77 -13.68
CA VAL A 76 -2.13 3.88 -14.30
C VAL A 76 -2.83 4.71 -13.21
N PRO A 77 -2.98 6.04 -13.39
CA PRO A 77 -3.55 6.89 -12.36
C PRO A 77 -4.95 6.49 -11.91
N GLN A 78 -5.78 6.02 -12.84
CA GLN A 78 -7.16 5.59 -12.61
C GLN A 78 -7.23 4.49 -11.55
N VAL A 79 -6.31 3.52 -11.62
CA VAL A 79 -6.24 2.41 -10.65
C VAL A 79 -5.60 2.88 -9.35
N GLN A 80 -4.47 3.58 -9.42
CA GLN A 80 -3.72 3.96 -8.21
C GLN A 80 -4.50 4.94 -7.32
N LYS A 81 -5.24 5.89 -7.90
CA LYS A 81 -6.06 6.85 -7.14
C LYS A 81 -7.32 6.22 -6.51
N ASN A 82 -7.77 5.07 -7.01
CA ASN A 82 -8.98 4.37 -6.54
C ASN A 82 -8.62 3.05 -5.84
N ILE A 83 -7.45 2.98 -5.19
CA ILE A 83 -6.98 1.79 -4.46
C ILE A 83 -7.95 1.35 -3.37
N ASP A 84 -8.60 2.30 -2.70
CA ASP A 84 -9.60 2.08 -1.68
C ASP A 84 -10.88 1.48 -2.25
N VAL A 85 -11.41 2.02 -3.36
CA VAL A 85 -12.61 1.51 -4.03
C VAL A 85 -12.41 0.06 -4.46
N ILE A 86 -11.30 -0.22 -5.16
CA ILE A 86 -10.97 -1.57 -5.64
C ILE A 86 -10.69 -2.51 -4.46
N GLY A 87 -9.93 -2.03 -3.46
CA GLY A 87 -9.58 -2.81 -2.28
C GLY A 87 -10.78 -3.17 -1.41
N ILE A 88 -11.75 -2.27 -1.26
CA ILE A 88 -13.01 -2.52 -0.54
C ILE A 88 -13.81 -3.61 -1.27
N GLU A 89 -13.88 -3.58 -2.60
CA GLU A 89 -14.53 -4.63 -3.38
C GLU A 89 -13.83 -6.00 -3.24
N ILE A 90 -12.50 -6.02 -3.12
CA ILE A 90 -11.73 -7.23 -2.80
C ILE A 90 -12.11 -7.77 -1.40
N LEU A 91 -12.16 -6.89 -0.38
CA LEU A 91 -12.52 -7.28 0.99
C LEU A 91 -13.97 -7.79 1.10
N LYS A 92 -14.93 -7.15 0.40
CA LYS A 92 -16.34 -7.58 0.35
C LYS A 92 -16.52 -9.00 -0.16
N ARG A 93 -15.59 -9.48 -1.01
CA ARG A 93 -15.58 -10.84 -1.56
C ARG A 93 -14.94 -11.88 -0.61
N GLY A 94 -14.61 -11.49 0.62
CA GLY A 94 -14.05 -12.36 1.64
C GLY A 94 -12.54 -12.53 1.56
N CYS A 95 -11.84 -11.66 0.83
CA CYS A 95 -10.37 -11.62 0.86
C CYS A 95 -9.89 -11.27 2.27
N GLY A 96 -8.99 -12.09 2.82
CA GLY A 96 -8.32 -11.75 4.07
C GLY A 96 -7.40 -10.55 3.89
N VAL A 97 -7.28 -9.69 4.90
CA VAL A 97 -6.41 -8.48 4.84
C VAL A 97 -4.92 -8.79 4.63
N ASN A 98 -4.50 -10.02 4.96
CA ASN A 98 -3.15 -10.53 4.77
C ASN A 98 -3.03 -11.50 3.59
N ASP A 99 -4.12 -11.74 2.84
CA ASP A 99 -4.07 -12.52 1.61
C ASP A 99 -3.20 -11.81 0.57
N ARG A 100 -2.66 -12.59 -0.36
CA ARG A 100 -1.67 -12.12 -1.31
C ARG A 100 -2.06 -12.44 -2.73
N ASP A 101 -1.69 -11.52 -3.62
CA ASP A 101 -1.77 -11.69 -5.06
C ASP A 101 -0.86 -12.84 -5.54
N GLY A 102 -1.38 -13.76 -6.36
CA GLY A 102 -0.60 -14.90 -6.86
C GLY A 102 0.59 -14.55 -7.73
N LEU A 103 0.55 -13.40 -8.42
CA LEU A 103 1.63 -13.00 -9.32
C LEU A 103 2.73 -12.24 -8.57
N THR A 104 2.35 -11.23 -7.80
CA THR A 104 3.30 -10.32 -7.13
C THR A 104 3.59 -10.70 -5.68
N ASP A 105 2.81 -11.61 -5.10
CA ASP A 105 2.82 -11.94 -3.67
C ASP A 105 2.63 -10.72 -2.75
N MET A 106 2.08 -9.62 -3.29
CA MET A 106 1.74 -8.40 -2.55
C MET A 106 0.36 -8.56 -1.90
N SER A 107 0.25 -8.09 -0.66
CA SER A 107 -1.05 -7.88 0.01
C SER A 107 -1.62 -6.50 -0.33
N LEU A 108 -2.87 -6.24 0.08
CA LEU A 108 -3.50 -4.92 -0.10
C LEU A 108 -2.67 -3.78 0.53
N LEU A 109 -2.05 -4.01 1.69
CA LEU A 109 -1.20 -3.01 2.34
C LEU A 109 0.04 -2.64 1.49
N HIS A 110 0.60 -3.62 0.78
CA HIS A 110 1.68 -3.37 -0.17
C HIS A 110 1.18 -2.53 -1.36
N TYR A 111 -0.01 -2.83 -1.88
CA TYR A 111 -0.64 -2.05 -2.95
C TYR A 111 -0.99 -0.62 -2.51
N CYS A 112 -1.36 -0.37 -1.25
CA CYS A 112 -1.52 1.00 -0.73
C CYS A 112 -0.21 1.79 -0.83
N CYS A 113 0.92 1.17 -0.48
CA CYS A 113 2.23 1.83 -0.56
C CYS A 113 2.60 2.17 -2.02
N LYS A 114 2.26 1.28 -2.96
CA LYS A 114 2.38 1.53 -4.39
C LYS A 114 1.45 2.66 -4.88
N ALA A 115 0.21 2.66 -4.41
CA ALA A 115 -0.85 3.58 -4.83
C ALA A 115 -0.71 5.00 -4.29
N GLY A 116 0.13 5.24 -3.28
CA GLY A 116 0.41 6.59 -2.79
C GLY A 116 1.49 7.34 -3.58
N ALA A 117 2.07 6.74 -4.62
CA ALA A 117 3.19 7.30 -5.36
C ALA A 117 2.86 8.68 -5.98
N PRO A 118 3.74 9.69 -5.83
CA PRO A 118 3.53 11.02 -6.38
C PRO A 118 3.33 11.01 -7.90
N GLY A 119 2.38 11.82 -8.40
CA GLY A 119 2.12 12.00 -9.83
C GLY A 119 1.31 10.88 -10.50
N ILE A 120 1.19 9.70 -9.89
CA ILE A 120 0.34 8.61 -10.37
C ILE A 120 -0.87 8.41 -9.48
N GLY A 121 -0.68 8.38 -8.16
CA GLY A 121 -1.70 7.98 -7.20
C GLY A 121 -2.17 9.10 -6.29
N ASP A 122 -2.77 8.70 -5.16
CA ASP A 122 -3.23 9.61 -4.10
C ASP A 122 -2.75 9.11 -2.74
N ALA A 123 -1.79 9.83 -2.16
CA ALA A 123 -1.15 9.44 -0.90
C ALA A 123 -2.10 9.45 0.29
N GLU A 124 -3.08 10.35 0.35
CA GLU A 124 -4.00 10.45 1.48
C GLU A 124 -5.08 9.38 1.43
N THR A 125 -5.64 9.13 0.24
CA THR A 125 -6.57 8.01 0.01
C THR A 125 -5.90 6.67 0.33
N ALA A 126 -4.67 6.47 -0.19
CA ALA A 126 -3.90 5.26 0.11
C ALA A 126 -3.56 5.13 1.61
N ALA A 127 -3.20 6.23 2.28
CA ALA A 127 -2.91 6.23 3.71
C ALA A 127 -4.16 5.92 4.55
N SER A 128 -5.31 6.48 4.17
CA SER A 128 -6.60 6.23 4.80
C SER A 128 -6.98 4.76 4.71
N PHE A 129 -6.89 4.18 3.51
CA PHE A 129 -7.19 2.77 3.32
C PHE A 129 -6.18 1.86 4.03
N ALA A 130 -4.88 2.20 4.03
CA ALA A 130 -3.88 1.47 4.80
C ALA A 130 -4.18 1.47 6.31
N ARG A 131 -4.61 2.60 6.88
CA ARG A 131 -5.06 2.67 8.30
C ARG A 131 -6.24 1.73 8.56
N GLN A 132 -7.20 1.65 7.63
CA GLN A 132 -8.32 0.72 7.75
C GLN A 132 -7.85 -0.74 7.72
N LEU A 133 -6.98 -1.10 6.77
CA LEU A 133 -6.41 -2.46 6.68
C LEU A 133 -5.66 -2.85 7.97
N LEU A 134 -4.85 -1.93 8.51
CA LEU A 134 -4.11 -2.14 9.77
C LEU A 134 -5.07 -2.32 10.96
N ALA A 135 -6.15 -1.52 11.04
CA ALA A 135 -7.18 -1.68 12.07
C ALA A 135 -7.91 -3.03 11.99
N LEU A 136 -8.04 -3.58 10.77
CA LEU A 136 -8.59 -4.91 10.52
C LEU A 136 -7.58 -6.05 10.75
N GLY A 137 -6.33 -5.74 11.11
CA GLY A 137 -5.30 -6.73 11.43
C GLY A 137 -4.34 -7.08 10.29
N ALA A 138 -4.18 -6.19 9.30
CA ALA A 138 -3.09 -6.32 8.33
C ALA A 138 -1.73 -6.29 9.04
N ASP A 139 -0.83 -7.19 8.68
CA ASP A 139 0.51 -7.28 9.24
C ASP A 139 1.48 -6.38 8.44
N PRO A 140 2.00 -5.28 9.02
CA PRO A 140 2.95 -4.40 8.34
C PRO A 140 4.32 -5.05 8.07
N ASN A 141 4.62 -6.17 8.76
CA ASN A 141 5.87 -6.91 8.60
C ASN A 141 5.76 -8.07 7.60
N LEU A 142 4.57 -8.29 7.02
CA LEU A 142 4.37 -9.27 5.97
C LEU A 142 5.33 -8.99 4.82
N ARG A 143 6.03 -10.03 4.37
CA ARG A 143 6.99 -9.95 3.27
C ARG A 143 6.38 -10.53 2.00
N SER A 144 6.57 -9.83 0.89
CA SER A 144 6.40 -10.44 -0.43
C SER A 144 7.47 -11.52 -0.60
N ARG A 145 7.12 -12.64 -1.23
CA ARG A 145 8.04 -13.75 -1.50
C ARG A 145 9.09 -13.39 -2.54
N TRP A 146 8.75 -12.55 -3.51
CA TRP A 146 9.59 -12.32 -4.69
C TRP A 146 10.59 -11.18 -4.56
N THR A 147 10.29 -10.19 -3.71
CA THR A 147 11.19 -9.06 -3.44
C THR A 147 11.70 -9.06 -2.00
N ASN A 148 11.18 -9.97 -1.16
CA ASN A 148 11.41 -9.97 0.27
C ASN A 148 11.16 -8.59 0.93
N MET A 149 10.38 -7.73 0.28
CA MET A 149 10.05 -6.40 0.74
C MET A 149 8.79 -6.44 1.62
N ARG A 150 8.74 -5.48 2.54
CA ARG A 150 7.59 -5.22 3.41
C ARG A 150 6.89 -3.97 2.91
N ALA A 151 5.71 -3.66 3.44
CA ALA A 151 5.01 -2.41 3.16
C ALA A 151 5.92 -1.17 3.30
N LEU A 152 6.73 -1.11 4.36
CA LEU A 152 7.68 -0.01 4.59
C LEU A 152 8.69 0.17 3.45
N HIS A 153 9.24 -0.93 2.94
CA HIS A 153 10.20 -0.90 1.83
C HIS A 153 9.54 -0.38 0.53
N TYR A 154 8.29 -0.75 0.28
CA TYR A 154 7.55 -0.23 -0.88
C TYR A 154 7.20 1.25 -0.73
N ALA A 155 6.77 1.69 0.46
CA ALA A 155 6.50 3.10 0.72
C ALA A 155 7.75 3.97 0.50
N ALA A 156 8.93 3.45 0.86
CA ALA A 156 10.21 4.07 0.58
C ALA A 156 10.56 4.07 -0.92
N TYR A 157 10.40 2.92 -1.59
CA TYR A 157 10.68 2.76 -3.03
C TYR A 157 9.87 3.72 -3.92
N PHE A 158 8.62 3.99 -3.54
CA PHE A 158 7.67 4.81 -4.30
C PHE A 158 7.59 6.29 -3.82
N ASP A 159 8.46 6.71 -2.92
CA ASP A 159 8.49 8.06 -2.31
C ASP A 159 7.18 8.50 -1.62
N VAL A 160 6.62 7.65 -0.75
CA VAL A 160 5.33 7.89 -0.10
C VAL A 160 5.48 8.11 1.42
N PRO A 161 5.87 9.31 1.87
CA PRO A 161 6.16 9.57 3.28
C PRO A 161 4.94 9.40 4.21
N GLN A 162 3.72 9.63 3.71
CA GLN A 162 2.49 9.40 4.47
C GLN A 162 2.36 7.92 4.87
N LEU A 163 2.63 7.01 3.92
CA LEU A 163 2.56 5.57 4.15
C LEU A 163 3.73 5.07 5.00
N VAL A 164 4.93 5.68 4.88
CA VAL A 164 6.04 5.43 5.81
C VAL A 164 5.58 5.69 7.25
N GLY A 165 4.93 6.82 7.50
CA GLY A 165 4.39 7.17 8.82
C GLY A 165 3.33 6.17 9.30
N VAL A 166 2.33 5.87 8.47
CA VAL A 166 1.23 4.95 8.81
C VAL A 166 1.74 3.54 9.14
N VAL A 167 2.62 3.00 8.29
CA VAL A 167 3.15 1.64 8.48
C VAL A 167 4.01 1.54 9.73
N LEU A 168 4.90 2.51 9.98
CA LEU A 168 5.75 2.50 11.18
C LEU A 168 4.97 2.69 12.47
N GLN A 169 3.93 3.52 12.48
CA GLN A 169 3.05 3.68 13.65
C GLN A 169 2.34 2.37 14.05
N ALA A 170 2.07 1.49 13.09
CA ALA A 170 1.49 0.18 13.35
C ALA A 170 2.52 -0.95 13.53
N SER A 171 3.81 -0.65 13.41
CA SER A 171 4.90 -1.61 13.52
C SER A 171 5.49 -1.65 14.93
N GLN A 172 6.22 -2.71 15.26
CA GLN A 172 6.94 -2.80 16.53
C GLN A 172 8.14 -1.83 16.56
N PRO A 173 8.58 -1.39 17.75
CA PRO A 173 9.79 -0.59 17.88
C PRO A 173 11.00 -1.29 17.24
N GLY A 174 11.79 -0.54 16.47
CA GLY A 174 13.00 -1.06 15.80
C GLY A 174 12.77 -1.61 14.39
N GLU A 175 11.53 -1.74 13.92
CA GLU A 175 11.25 -2.23 12.55
C GLU A 175 11.62 -1.23 11.44
N VAL A 176 11.98 0.01 11.79
CA VAL A 176 12.41 1.06 10.84
C VAL A 176 13.65 0.68 10.05
N ASP A 177 14.58 -0.06 10.66
CA ASP A 177 15.83 -0.52 10.04
C ASP A 177 15.75 -1.99 9.61
N ALA A 178 14.54 -2.52 9.43
CA ALA A 178 14.39 -3.85 8.88
C ALA A 178 15.00 -3.94 7.48
N THR A 179 15.62 -5.08 7.18
CA THR A 179 16.32 -5.32 5.91
C THR A 179 15.47 -6.14 4.94
N CYS A 180 15.76 -6.07 3.65
CA CYS A 180 15.23 -7.00 2.64
C CYS A 180 16.37 -7.64 1.84
N SER A 181 16.35 -8.97 1.67
CA SER A 181 17.45 -9.68 1.02
C SER A 181 17.66 -9.27 -0.43
N ASP A 182 16.57 -8.97 -1.14
CA ASP A 182 16.63 -8.78 -2.60
C ASP A 182 17.12 -7.37 -2.97
N PHE A 183 17.31 -6.50 -1.98
CA PHE A 183 17.96 -5.20 -2.13
C PHE A 183 19.29 -5.14 -1.38
N GLU A 184 20.10 -6.21 -1.47
CA GLU A 184 21.42 -6.31 -0.82
C GLU A 184 21.37 -6.13 0.71
N PHE A 185 20.29 -6.61 1.35
CA PHE A 185 20.00 -6.36 2.76
C PHE A 185 19.78 -4.88 3.11
N GLY A 186 19.43 -4.07 2.12
CA GLY A 186 19.01 -2.68 2.23
C GLY A 186 17.85 -2.49 3.20
N THR A 187 17.95 -1.44 4.01
CA THR A 187 16.81 -0.91 4.78
C THR A 187 15.94 -0.02 3.91
N ALA A 188 14.76 0.36 4.40
CA ALA A 188 13.90 1.33 3.72
C ALA A 188 14.63 2.65 3.39
N LEU A 189 15.54 3.10 4.25
CA LEU A 189 16.34 4.31 4.02
C LEU A 189 17.31 4.15 2.85
N HIS A 190 17.94 2.98 2.71
CA HIS A 190 18.84 2.69 1.58
C HIS A 190 18.08 2.72 0.25
N ILE A 191 16.90 2.09 0.21
CA ILE A 191 16.03 2.05 -0.97
C ILE A 191 15.56 3.46 -1.35
N ALA A 192 15.12 4.26 -0.37
CA ALA A 192 14.69 5.62 -0.64
C ALA A 192 15.85 6.47 -1.21
N ALA A 193 17.06 6.33 -0.64
CA ALA A 193 18.23 7.06 -1.09
C ALA A 193 18.70 6.63 -2.49
N SER A 194 18.68 5.33 -2.81
CA SER A 194 19.07 4.82 -4.13
C SER A 194 18.14 5.33 -5.24
N ASN A 195 16.86 5.52 -4.92
CA ASN A 195 15.84 5.93 -5.86
C ASN A 195 15.61 7.45 -5.89
N LEU A 196 16.40 8.22 -5.12
CA LEU A 196 16.24 9.68 -4.97
C LEU A 196 14.87 10.09 -4.40
N CYS A 197 14.25 9.21 -3.60
CA CYS A 197 12.99 9.44 -2.90
C CYS A 197 13.22 10.35 -1.68
N THR A 198 13.47 11.63 -1.94
CA THR A 198 13.89 12.60 -0.92
C THR A 198 12.85 12.79 0.19
N SER A 199 11.56 12.68 -0.13
CA SER A 199 10.46 12.84 0.83
C SER A 199 10.43 11.68 1.81
N ALA A 200 10.57 10.45 1.30
CA ALA A 200 10.68 9.24 2.11
C ALA A 200 11.98 9.21 2.92
N VAL A 201 13.13 9.61 2.35
CA VAL A 201 14.40 9.74 3.10
C VAL A 201 14.21 10.65 4.31
N LYS A 202 13.69 11.86 4.09
CA LYS A 202 13.44 12.81 5.18
C LYS A 202 12.54 12.20 6.25
N ARG A 203 11.44 11.58 5.82
CA ARG A 203 10.47 10.99 6.74
C ARG A 203 11.03 9.81 7.54
N LEU A 204 11.85 8.96 6.92
CA LEU A 204 12.50 7.83 7.59
C LEU A 204 13.50 8.32 8.64
N LEU A 205 14.29 9.37 8.34
CA LEU A 205 15.21 9.98 9.29
C LEU A 205 14.47 10.63 10.48
N GLU A 206 13.36 11.33 10.23
CA GLU A 206 12.48 11.87 11.29
C GLU A 206 11.96 10.77 12.23
N LEU A 207 11.76 9.56 11.70
CA LEU A 207 11.27 8.39 12.43
C LEU A 207 12.40 7.49 12.98
N GLY A 208 13.64 7.98 12.96
CA GLY A 208 14.78 7.34 13.62
C GLY A 208 15.48 6.25 12.80
N ALA A 209 15.28 6.20 11.48
CA ALA A 209 16.07 5.31 10.61
C ALA A 209 17.57 5.63 10.74
N ASN A 210 18.40 4.60 10.82
CA ASN A 210 19.84 4.77 11.02
C ASN A 210 20.58 4.95 9.67
N PRO A 211 21.11 6.15 9.35
CA PRO A 211 21.86 6.37 8.12
C PRO A 211 23.23 5.69 8.10
N ALA A 212 23.76 5.28 9.26
CA ALA A 212 25.03 4.57 9.38
C ALA A 212 24.85 3.05 9.36
N PHE A 213 23.61 2.54 9.15
CA PHE A 213 23.34 1.12 9.12
C PHE A 213 24.15 0.47 7.98
N ARG A 214 25.06 -0.43 8.34
CA ARG A 214 25.97 -1.04 7.37
C ARG A 214 25.32 -2.26 6.76
N VAL A 215 25.01 -2.15 5.48
CA VAL A 215 24.72 -3.31 4.63
C VAL A 215 26.02 -3.84 4.02
N TRP A 216 26.08 -5.14 3.75
CA TRP A 216 27.30 -5.75 3.20
C TRP A 216 27.48 -5.33 1.73
N PHE A 217 28.40 -4.38 1.52
CA PHE A 217 28.93 -3.85 0.25
C PHE A 217 28.06 -2.86 -0.58
N PHE A 218 28.78 -1.89 -1.18
CA PHE A 218 28.47 -0.89 -2.23
C PHE A 218 27.57 0.35 -2.06
N PHE A 219 26.92 0.63 -0.92
CA PHE A 219 26.11 1.87 -0.78
C PHE A 219 26.83 3.11 -0.20
N LEU A 220 28.14 3.05 0.05
CA LEU A 220 28.86 4.13 0.74
C LEU A 220 29.00 5.44 -0.06
N SER A 221 28.81 5.44 -1.39
CA SER A 221 29.09 6.65 -2.20
C SER A 221 27.91 7.60 -2.38
N PHE A 222 26.66 7.12 -2.33
CA PHE A 222 25.48 7.97 -2.65
C PHE A 222 24.77 8.51 -1.41
N LEU A 223 24.67 7.72 -0.33
CA LEU A 223 24.01 8.16 0.90
C LEU A 223 24.76 9.32 1.57
N PHE A 224 26.11 9.33 1.50
CA PHE A 224 26.92 10.43 2.02
C PHE A 224 26.61 11.75 1.30
N CYS A 225 26.39 11.73 -0.02
CA CYS A 225 26.18 12.92 -0.84
C CYS A 225 24.82 13.60 -0.54
N ILE A 226 23.75 12.83 -0.33
CA ILE A 226 22.42 13.37 -0.01
C ILE A 226 22.37 13.90 1.43
N ILE A 227 22.95 13.19 2.39
CA ILE A 227 22.96 13.62 3.80
C ILE A 227 23.77 14.91 3.98
N THR A 228 24.89 15.07 3.26
CA THR A 228 25.68 16.31 3.32
C THR A 228 24.97 17.53 2.72
N HIS A 229 24.03 17.33 1.80
CA HIS A 229 23.32 18.43 1.13
C HIS A 229 22.07 18.92 1.87
N GLN A 230 21.53 18.16 2.84
CA GLN A 230 20.37 18.61 3.65
C GLN A 230 20.77 19.34 4.95
N GLN A 231 22.07 19.49 5.24
CA GLN A 231 22.57 20.22 6.41
C GLN A 231 23.18 21.61 6.09
N THR A 232 22.99 22.10 4.86
CA THR A 232 23.38 23.47 4.43
C THR A 232 22.16 24.23 3.95
#